data_AF-A0A3A5WSE8-F1
#
_entry.id   AF-A0A3A5WSE8-F1
#
_cell.length_a   1.000
_cell.length_b   1.000
_cell.length_c   1.000
_cell.angle_alpha   90.00
_cell.angle_beta   90.00
_cell.angle_gamma   90.00
#
_symmetry.space_group_name_H-M   'P 1'
#
loop_
_entity.id
_entity.type
_entity.pdbx_description
1 polymer ?
#
loop_
_entity_poly.entity_id
_entity_poly.type
_entity_poly.pdbx_seq_one_letter_code
_entity_poly.pdbx_strand_id
1 'polypeptide(L)'
;MIRDTFFSLHRFVNVCRKEMVENWKTYILRSVMVYGMLAIVFVWNGYYQYHNLEAGAVGMDPIWEFESRFFLWGLVIWGCISASFAMERMKSKTSRTVVLMTPATMFEKFFARWLVATCGFILVFLIAFKLADLTRVVFYLLAYPELHVVHSFPLWEFCCNTNCFYETIGSGPAVVGIFLSCYFFLQSFFLLGSTVWPKNALIKTFAAGVCIFVSYILIAVLCLKAILPNNFFMTEPYIDREASGGWLIFITSFFALFNWVLAYFRFKESEIINRW
;
A
#
# COMPACT_ATOMS: atom_id res chain seq x y z
N MET A 1 -6.34 42.37 -6.78
CA MET A 1 -5.46 41.55 -7.64
C MET A 1 -4.88 40.42 -6.78
N ILE A 2 -5.67 39.36 -6.57
CA ILE A 2 -5.35 38.19 -5.73
C ILE A 2 -5.75 36.96 -6.55
N ARG A 3 -4.90 36.56 -7.47
CA ARG A 3 -4.96 35.28 -8.19
C ARG A 3 -3.50 34.85 -8.29
N ASP A 4 -3.18 33.63 -7.82
CA ASP A 4 -1.87 32.94 -7.87
C ASP A 4 -1.15 32.65 -6.53
N THR A 5 -1.82 32.73 -5.38
CA THR A 5 -1.15 32.53 -4.08
C THR A 5 -1.26 31.13 -3.46
N PHE A 6 -2.16 30.24 -3.91
CA PHE A 6 -2.35 28.93 -3.25
C PHE A 6 -1.64 27.75 -3.93
N PHE A 7 -1.76 27.63 -5.25
CA PHE A 7 -1.16 26.54 -6.02
C PHE A 7 -0.75 27.04 -7.40
N SER A 8 0.42 26.64 -7.84
CA SER A 8 0.86 26.81 -9.23
C SER A 8 1.50 25.53 -9.72
N LEU A 9 1.08 25.06 -10.89
CA LEU A 9 1.59 23.84 -11.49
C LEU A 9 3.11 23.91 -11.71
N HIS A 10 3.61 25.06 -12.15
CA HIS A 10 5.04 25.26 -12.40
C HIS A 10 5.89 25.12 -11.13
N ARG A 11 5.51 25.77 -10.02
CA ARG A 11 6.23 25.58 -8.73
C ARG A 11 6.09 24.14 -8.26
N PHE A 12 4.91 23.55 -8.38
CA PHE A 12 4.66 22.17 -7.98
C PHE A 12 5.55 21.16 -8.72
N VAL A 13 5.64 21.24 -10.05
CA VAL A 13 6.50 20.35 -10.85
C VAL A 13 7.97 20.50 -10.46
N ASN A 14 8.42 21.73 -10.18
CA ASN A 14 9.79 21.97 -9.71
C ASN A 14 10.03 21.38 -8.31
N VAL A 15 9.05 21.43 -7.41
CA VAL A 15 9.12 20.78 -6.10
C VAL A 15 9.18 19.26 -6.25
N CYS A 16 8.32 18.67 -7.09
CA CYS A 16 8.35 17.23 -7.38
C CYS A 16 9.69 16.81 -7.98
N ARG A 17 10.20 17.54 -8.98
CA ARG A 17 11.51 17.27 -9.58
C ARG A 17 12.62 17.35 -8.54
N LYS A 18 12.60 18.38 -7.68
CA LYS A 18 13.59 18.54 -6.62
C LYS A 18 13.54 17.37 -5.63
N GLU A 19 12.36 17.00 -5.14
CA GLU A 19 12.18 15.87 -4.22
C GLU A 19 12.64 14.54 -4.86
N MET A 20 12.35 14.32 -6.15
CA MET A 20 12.83 13.13 -6.89
C MET A 20 14.34 13.12 -7.03
N VAL A 21 14.95 14.22 -7.49
CA VAL A 21 16.40 14.32 -7.73
C VAL A 21 17.18 14.27 -6.42
N GLU A 22 16.67 14.83 -5.34
CA GLU A 22 17.38 14.80 -4.06
C GLU A 22 17.32 13.41 -3.41
N ASN A 23 16.23 12.65 -3.60
CA ASN A 23 16.01 11.36 -2.97
C ASN A 23 16.22 10.15 -3.89
N TRP A 24 16.69 10.36 -5.12
CA TRP A 24 16.76 9.31 -6.15
C TRP A 24 17.49 8.05 -5.67
N LYS A 25 18.63 8.19 -4.98
CA LYS A 25 19.40 7.05 -4.43
C LYS A 25 18.56 6.23 -3.47
N THR A 26 17.84 6.89 -2.56
CA THR A 26 16.99 6.24 -1.57
C THR A 26 15.80 5.55 -2.23
N TYR A 27 15.19 6.17 -3.24
CA TYR A 27 14.08 5.57 -3.98
C TYR A 27 14.51 4.35 -4.80
N ILE A 28 15.65 4.44 -5.50
CA ILE A 28 16.22 3.30 -6.24
C ILE A 28 16.57 2.17 -5.27
N LEU A 29 17.27 2.47 -4.17
CA LEU A 29 17.65 1.45 -3.19
C LEU A 29 16.42 0.71 -2.66
N ARG A 30 15.36 1.43 -2.30
CA ARG A 30 14.08 0.84 -1.86
C ARG A 30 13.42 0.01 -2.95
N SER A 31 13.40 0.51 -4.18
CA SER A 31 12.86 -0.22 -5.33
C SER A 31 13.61 -1.54 -5.56
N VAL A 32 14.95 -1.52 -5.49
CA VAL A 32 15.79 -2.72 -5.65
C VAL A 32 15.56 -3.70 -4.49
N MET A 33 15.37 -3.22 -3.26
CA MET A 33 15.03 -4.08 -2.12
C MET A 33 13.68 -4.78 -2.31
N VAL A 34 12.64 -4.05 -2.75
CA VAL A 34 11.31 -4.62 -3.03
C VAL A 34 11.40 -5.67 -4.14
N TYR A 35 12.06 -5.32 -5.25
CA TYR A 35 12.30 -6.25 -6.36
C TYR A 35 13.07 -7.50 -5.90
N GLY A 36 14.18 -7.33 -5.17
CA GLY A 36 15.03 -8.43 -4.73
C GLY A 36 14.29 -9.40 -3.81
N MET A 37 13.49 -8.89 -2.86
CA MET A 37 12.66 -9.76 -2.02
C MET A 37 11.61 -10.52 -2.84
N LEU A 38 10.93 -9.83 -3.75
CA LEU A 38 9.92 -10.47 -4.62
C LEU A 38 10.55 -11.58 -5.48
N ALA A 39 11.68 -11.30 -6.12
CA ALA A 39 12.38 -12.27 -6.97
C ALA A 39 12.81 -13.50 -6.18
N ILE A 40 13.38 -13.33 -4.98
CA ILE A 40 13.78 -14.45 -4.12
C ILE A 40 12.57 -15.31 -3.76
N VAL A 41 11.47 -14.69 -3.32
CA VAL A 41 10.25 -15.40 -2.91
C VAL A 41 9.62 -16.16 -4.10
N PHE A 42 9.57 -15.54 -5.28
CA PHE A 42 8.99 -16.17 -6.48
C PHE A 42 9.84 -17.31 -7.02
N VAL A 43 11.16 -17.14 -7.06
CA VAL A 43 12.07 -18.21 -7.46
C VAL A 43 12.00 -19.36 -6.46
N TRP A 44 12.02 -19.07 -5.16
CA TRP A 44 11.92 -20.08 -4.11
C TRP A 44 10.60 -20.85 -4.18
N ASN A 45 9.46 -20.16 -4.28
CA ASN A 45 8.16 -20.82 -4.39
C ASN A 45 8.04 -21.62 -5.70
N GLY A 46 8.60 -21.10 -6.80
CA GLY A 46 8.69 -21.82 -8.06
C GLY A 46 9.43 -23.15 -7.92
N TYR A 47 10.44 -23.23 -7.06
CA TYR A 47 11.20 -24.47 -6.86
C TYR A 47 10.28 -25.57 -6.33
N TYR A 48 9.49 -25.26 -5.30
CA TYR A 48 8.56 -26.24 -4.72
C TYR A 48 7.42 -26.62 -5.67
N GLN A 49 6.92 -25.67 -6.46
CA GLN A 49 5.80 -25.95 -7.36
C GLN A 49 6.26 -26.70 -8.62
N TYR A 50 7.32 -26.25 -9.29
CA TYR A 50 7.83 -26.87 -10.52
C TYR A 50 8.54 -28.19 -10.30
N HIS A 51 9.17 -28.41 -9.14
CA HIS A 51 9.81 -29.70 -8.84
C HIS A 51 8.79 -30.84 -8.65
N ASN A 52 7.58 -30.52 -8.20
CA ASN A 52 6.51 -31.50 -7.95
C ASN A 52 5.56 -31.67 -9.15
N LEU A 53 5.80 -30.95 -10.25
CA LEU A 53 4.98 -31.00 -11.45
C LEU A 53 5.43 -32.13 -12.38
N GLU A 54 4.49 -32.96 -12.83
CA GLU A 54 4.76 -33.99 -13.83
C GLU A 54 5.08 -33.37 -15.20
N ALA A 55 6.02 -33.98 -15.93
CA ALA A 55 6.41 -33.54 -17.27
C ALA A 55 5.20 -33.63 -18.23
N GLY A 56 4.69 -32.48 -18.65
CA GLY A 56 3.53 -32.38 -19.55
C GLY A 56 2.20 -31.98 -18.88
N ALA A 57 2.22 -31.47 -17.65
CA ALA A 57 1.03 -30.82 -17.07
C ALA A 57 0.48 -29.75 -18.03
N VAL A 58 -0.84 -29.71 -18.22
CA VAL A 58 -1.54 -28.73 -19.05
C VAL A 58 -2.55 -28.02 -18.16
N GLY A 59 -2.42 -26.70 -18.03
CA GLY A 59 -3.29 -25.92 -17.15
C GLY A 59 -2.73 -24.55 -16.79
N MET A 60 -3.40 -23.88 -15.85
CA MET A 60 -2.94 -22.61 -15.26
C MET A 60 -1.67 -22.84 -14.44
N ASP A 61 -0.74 -21.89 -14.47
CA ASP A 61 0.49 -21.96 -13.67
C ASP A 61 0.13 -21.96 -12.17
N PRO A 62 0.45 -23.02 -11.41
CA PRO A 62 0.03 -23.15 -10.02
C PRO A 62 0.64 -22.07 -9.11
N ILE A 63 1.68 -21.36 -9.56
CA ILE A 63 2.26 -20.25 -8.83
C ILE A 63 1.38 -19.00 -8.82
N TRP A 64 0.48 -18.82 -9.79
CA TRP A 64 -0.32 -17.60 -9.93
C TRP A 64 -1.25 -17.36 -8.75
N GLU A 65 -1.72 -18.43 -8.12
CA GLU A 65 -2.47 -18.36 -6.87
C GLU A 65 -1.65 -17.72 -5.73
N PHE A 66 -0.39 -18.13 -5.59
CA PHE A 66 0.49 -17.55 -4.59
C PHE A 66 0.87 -16.11 -4.96
N GLU A 67 1.22 -15.86 -6.22
CA GLU A 67 1.63 -14.55 -6.72
C GLU A 67 0.52 -13.49 -6.57
N SER A 68 -0.73 -13.85 -6.83
CA SER A 68 -1.89 -12.95 -6.64
C SER A 68 -2.10 -12.56 -5.18
N ARG A 69 -2.04 -13.50 -4.24
CA ARG A 69 -2.11 -13.20 -2.80
C ARG A 69 -0.92 -12.37 -2.33
N PHE A 70 0.29 -12.73 -2.79
CA PHE A 70 1.50 -12.00 -2.44
C PHE A 70 1.50 -10.58 -3.03
N PHE A 71 0.91 -10.39 -4.21
CA PHE A 71 0.70 -9.08 -4.82
C PHE A 71 -0.16 -8.18 -3.92
N LEU A 72 -1.35 -8.67 -3.51
CA LEU A 72 -2.29 -7.88 -2.70
C LEU A 72 -1.69 -7.52 -1.33
N TRP A 73 -1.17 -8.51 -0.60
CA TRP A 73 -0.58 -8.27 0.72
C TRP A 73 0.75 -7.51 0.65
N GLY A 74 1.57 -7.80 -0.36
CA GLY A 74 2.83 -7.10 -0.62
C GLY A 74 2.60 -5.62 -0.91
N LEU A 75 1.57 -5.29 -1.69
CA LEU A 75 1.17 -3.91 -1.96
C LEU A 75 0.78 -3.17 -0.67
N VAL A 76 0.04 -3.83 0.22
CA VAL A 76 -0.34 -3.26 1.53
C VAL A 76 0.88 -3.03 2.42
N ILE A 77 1.71 -4.05 2.61
CA ILE A 77 2.88 -3.99 3.52
C ILE A 77 3.87 -2.94 3.02
N TRP A 78 4.28 -3.04 1.75
CA TRP A 78 5.26 -2.10 1.20
C TRP A 78 4.71 -0.70 1.04
N GLY A 79 3.41 -0.55 0.75
CA GLY A 79 2.78 0.77 0.69
C GLY A 79 2.71 1.46 2.05
N CYS A 80 2.44 0.72 3.13
CA CYS A 80 2.49 1.26 4.49
C CYS A 80 3.91 1.67 4.90
N ILE A 81 4.92 0.88 4.50
CA ILE A 81 6.33 1.18 4.74
C ILE A 81 6.77 2.42 3.95
N SER A 82 6.38 2.51 2.67
CA SER A 82 6.62 3.69 1.83
C SER A 82 5.99 4.95 2.42
N ALA A 83 4.71 4.88 2.81
CA ALA A 83 3.97 5.99 3.43
C ALA A 83 4.64 6.49 4.71
N SER A 84 5.16 5.57 5.52
CA SER A 84 5.83 5.92 6.76
C SER A 84 7.18 6.62 6.57
N PHE A 85 7.84 6.39 5.43
CA PHE A 85 9.08 7.07 5.07
C PHE A 85 8.85 8.36 4.27
N ALA A 86 7.61 8.70 3.92
CA ALA A 86 7.28 9.90 3.14
C ALA A 86 7.78 11.20 3.80
N MET A 87 7.79 11.24 5.14
CA MET A 87 8.22 12.40 5.93
C MET A 87 9.62 12.24 6.55
N GLU A 88 10.43 11.31 6.07
CA GLU A 88 11.74 10.99 6.66
C GLU A 88 12.74 12.16 6.65
N ARG A 89 12.64 13.07 5.70
CA ARG A 89 13.47 14.28 5.67
C ARG A 89 13.06 15.36 6.67
N MET A 90 11.94 15.19 7.37
CA MET A 90 11.58 16.06 8.50
C MET A 90 12.17 15.59 9.83
N LYS A 91 12.86 14.43 9.85
CA LYS A 91 13.43 13.87 11.08
C LYS A 91 14.63 14.68 11.61
N SER A 92 15.44 15.30 10.74
CA SER A 92 16.61 16.11 11.13
C SER A 92 16.34 17.61 10.99
N LYS A 93 16.91 18.42 11.92
CA LYS A 93 16.72 19.87 11.93
C LYS A 93 17.21 20.52 10.63
N THR A 94 18.36 20.10 10.12
CA THR A 94 18.96 20.64 8.88
C THR A 94 18.12 20.35 7.65
N SER A 95 17.68 19.09 7.46
CA SER A 95 16.83 18.70 6.33
C SER A 95 15.44 19.35 6.41
N ARG A 96 14.88 19.49 7.63
CA ARG A 96 13.63 20.24 7.84
C ARG A 96 13.75 21.70 7.44
N THR A 97 14.84 22.37 7.81
CA THR A 97 15.08 23.77 7.39
C THR A 97 15.21 23.88 5.87
N VAL A 98 15.92 22.97 5.20
CA VAL A 98 16.03 22.97 3.73
C VAL A 98 14.65 22.86 3.07
N VAL A 99 13.78 22.01 3.60
CA VAL A 99 12.41 21.83 3.11
C VAL A 99 11.57 23.08 3.34
N LEU A 100 11.66 23.68 4.54
CA LEU A 100 10.89 24.88 4.89
C LEU A 100 11.36 26.11 4.09
N MET A 101 12.66 26.22 3.80
CA MET A 101 13.26 27.33 3.04
C MET A 101 12.98 27.26 1.53
N THR A 102 12.36 26.20 1.01
CA THR A 102 11.97 26.17 -0.40
C THR A 102 10.78 27.12 -0.64
N PRO A 103 10.85 27.99 -1.67
CA PRO A 103 9.78 28.92 -2.01
C PRO A 103 8.65 28.18 -2.74
N ALA A 104 7.82 27.47 -1.97
CA ALA A 104 6.64 26.74 -2.42
C ALA A 104 5.58 26.75 -1.31
N THR A 105 4.31 26.58 -1.67
CA THR A 105 3.25 26.54 -0.67
C THR A 105 3.31 25.23 0.13
N MET A 106 2.83 25.25 1.37
CA MET A 106 2.82 24.04 2.22
C MET A 106 1.98 22.92 1.62
N PHE A 107 0.93 23.28 0.88
CA PHE A 107 0.14 22.36 0.11
C PHE A 107 0.96 21.71 -1.01
N GLU A 108 1.70 22.48 -1.82
CA GLU A 108 2.57 21.94 -2.88
C GLU A 108 3.62 20.96 -2.32
N LYS A 109 4.24 21.29 -1.18
CA LYS A 109 5.24 20.43 -0.51
C LYS A 109 4.62 19.13 0.01
N PHE A 110 3.47 19.21 0.67
CA PHE A 110 2.76 18.02 1.16
C PHE A 110 2.27 17.15 0.01
N PHE A 111 1.64 17.76 -1.00
CA PHE A 111 1.07 17.09 -2.15
C PHE A 111 2.13 16.36 -2.97
N ALA A 112 3.33 16.94 -3.14
CA ALA A 112 4.45 16.29 -3.82
C ALA A 112 4.87 14.99 -3.11
N ARG A 113 4.94 15.02 -1.77
CA ARG A 113 5.31 13.84 -0.96
C ARG A 113 4.21 12.80 -0.93
N TRP A 114 2.97 13.24 -0.80
CA TRP A 114 1.81 12.37 -0.92
C TRP A 114 1.83 11.64 -2.26
N LEU A 115 2.00 12.36 -3.38
CA LEU A 115 2.04 11.80 -4.73
C LEU A 115 3.15 10.75 -4.89
N VAL A 116 4.36 11.03 -4.44
CA VAL A 116 5.47 10.06 -4.50
C VAL A 116 5.17 8.84 -3.61
N ALA A 117 4.62 9.04 -2.41
CA ALA A 117 4.34 7.96 -1.47
C ALA A 117 3.13 7.08 -1.85
N THR A 118 2.15 7.61 -2.57
CA THR A 118 0.95 6.88 -3.03
C THR A 118 1.12 6.43 -4.47
N CYS A 119 1.04 7.35 -5.42
CA CYS A 119 1.04 7.06 -6.86
C CYS A 119 2.41 6.57 -7.34
N GLY A 120 3.49 7.26 -6.95
CA GLY A 120 4.85 6.89 -7.34
C GLY A 120 5.22 5.50 -6.83
N PHE A 121 4.87 5.19 -5.59
CA PHE A 121 5.06 3.86 -5.01
C PHE A 121 4.31 2.77 -5.77
N ILE A 122 3.02 2.96 -6.08
CA ILE A 122 2.22 1.95 -6.81
C ILE A 122 2.88 1.64 -8.15
N LEU A 123 3.28 2.65 -8.92
CA LEU A 123 3.95 2.45 -10.21
C LEU A 123 5.25 1.64 -10.07
N VAL A 124 6.10 2.00 -9.10
CA VAL A 124 7.37 1.30 -8.85
C VAL A 124 7.12 -0.14 -8.40
N PHE A 125 6.11 -0.38 -7.56
CA PHE A 125 5.74 -1.70 -7.10
C PHE A 125 5.25 -2.59 -8.26
N LEU A 126 4.40 -2.06 -9.14
CA LEU A 126 3.93 -2.80 -10.33
C LEU A 126 5.09 -3.19 -11.25
N ILE A 127 6.03 -2.28 -11.49
CA ILE A 127 7.23 -2.55 -12.28
C ILE A 127 8.11 -3.61 -11.60
N ALA A 128 8.37 -3.47 -10.30
CA ALA A 128 9.18 -4.41 -9.55
C ALA A 128 8.56 -5.81 -9.52
N PHE A 129 7.24 -5.90 -9.36
CA PHE A 129 6.49 -7.17 -9.41
C PHE A 129 6.59 -7.82 -10.78
N LYS A 130 6.39 -7.06 -11.87
CA LYS A 130 6.53 -7.58 -13.22
C LYS A 130 7.95 -8.05 -13.53
N LEU A 131 8.96 -7.32 -13.09
CA LEU A 131 10.35 -7.75 -13.27
C LEU A 131 10.65 -9.02 -12.47
N ALA A 132 10.16 -9.14 -11.24
CA ALA A 132 10.34 -10.33 -10.42
C ALA A 132 9.67 -11.57 -11.04
N ASP A 133 8.43 -11.43 -11.51
CA ASP A 133 7.71 -12.49 -12.24
C ASP A 133 8.47 -12.91 -13.51
N LEU A 134 8.95 -11.96 -14.31
CA LEU A 134 9.76 -12.26 -15.48
C LEU A 134 11.06 -12.99 -15.13
N THR A 135 11.72 -12.63 -14.02
CA THR A 135 12.94 -13.33 -13.60
C THR A 135 12.69 -14.78 -13.22
N ARG A 136 11.57 -15.07 -12.56
CA ARG A 136 11.13 -16.44 -12.28
C ARG A 136 10.89 -17.20 -13.58
N VAL A 137 10.12 -16.62 -14.50
CA VAL A 137 9.78 -17.26 -15.78
C VAL A 137 11.04 -17.60 -16.57
N VAL A 138 11.97 -16.65 -16.71
CA VAL A 138 13.24 -16.88 -17.42
C VAL A 138 14.07 -17.97 -16.73
N PHE A 139 14.16 -17.95 -15.39
CA PHE A 139 14.92 -18.95 -14.65
C PHE A 139 14.38 -20.37 -14.85
N TYR A 140 13.06 -20.57 -14.75
CA TYR A 140 12.45 -21.89 -14.88
C TYR A 140 12.28 -22.37 -16.32
N LEU A 141 12.08 -21.46 -17.28
CA LEU A 141 12.11 -21.82 -18.70
C LEU A 141 13.49 -22.35 -19.12
N LEU A 142 14.56 -21.77 -18.58
CA LEU A 142 15.93 -22.24 -18.82
C LEU A 142 16.23 -23.56 -18.11
N ALA A 143 15.73 -23.75 -16.88
CA ALA A 143 15.96 -24.96 -16.10
C ALA A 143 15.15 -26.16 -16.60
N TYR A 144 13.92 -25.92 -17.07
CA TYR A 144 13.00 -26.95 -17.54
C TYR A 144 12.34 -26.54 -18.86
N PRO A 145 13.05 -26.69 -19.99
CA PRO A 145 12.53 -26.29 -21.30
C PRO A 145 11.29 -27.09 -21.74
N GLU A 146 11.03 -28.25 -21.15
CA GLU A 146 9.88 -29.11 -21.47
C GLU A 146 8.58 -28.73 -20.71
N LEU A 147 8.68 -27.82 -19.73
CA LEU A 147 7.53 -27.33 -18.96
C LEU A 147 6.89 -26.12 -19.66
N HIS A 148 5.95 -26.40 -20.57
CA HIS A 148 5.18 -25.35 -21.28
C HIS A 148 4.16 -24.60 -20.41
N VAL A 149 4.07 -24.90 -19.11
CA VAL A 149 3.12 -24.29 -18.15
C VAL A 149 3.64 -22.97 -17.58
N VAL A 150 4.95 -22.72 -17.65
CA VAL A 150 5.59 -21.55 -17.04
C VAL A 150 5.24 -20.29 -17.83
N HIS A 151 4.34 -19.47 -17.29
CA HIS A 151 3.88 -18.25 -17.93
C HIS A 151 3.93 -17.05 -16.97
N SER A 152 4.09 -15.85 -17.54
CA SER A 152 4.06 -14.59 -16.78
C SER A 152 2.67 -14.32 -16.22
N PHE A 153 2.61 -13.86 -14.97
CA PHE A 153 1.37 -13.54 -14.29
C PHE A 153 0.57 -12.44 -15.02
N PRO A 154 -0.65 -12.69 -15.51
CA PRO A 154 -1.41 -11.69 -16.26
C PRO A 154 -2.04 -10.64 -15.33
N LEU A 155 -1.25 -9.63 -14.93
CA LEU A 155 -1.70 -8.51 -14.07
C LEU A 155 -2.95 -7.79 -14.61
N TRP A 156 -3.05 -7.63 -15.93
CA TRP A 156 -4.21 -6.96 -16.53
C TRP A 156 -5.50 -7.77 -16.31
N GLU A 157 -5.47 -9.07 -16.56
CA GLU A 157 -6.63 -9.96 -16.35
C GLU A 157 -6.98 -10.08 -14.87
N PHE A 158 -5.98 -10.04 -13.99
CA PHE A 158 -6.18 -9.98 -12.55
C PHE A 158 -6.85 -8.68 -12.10
N CYS A 159 -6.40 -7.52 -12.61
CA CYS A 159 -6.98 -6.23 -12.27
C CYS A 159 -8.37 -6.00 -12.91
N CYS A 160 -8.58 -6.50 -14.13
CA CYS A 160 -9.83 -6.38 -14.88
C CYS A 160 -10.79 -7.57 -14.64
N ASN A 161 -10.40 -8.50 -13.78
CA ASN A 161 -11.21 -9.59 -13.28
C ASN A 161 -11.81 -10.49 -14.38
N THR A 162 -10.96 -11.05 -15.23
CA THR A 162 -11.36 -12.11 -16.16
C THR A 162 -11.52 -13.42 -15.37
N ASN A 163 -12.59 -14.19 -15.60
CA ASN A 163 -13.08 -15.32 -14.79
C ASN A 163 -12.04 -16.39 -14.38
N CYS A 164 -10.84 -16.39 -14.95
CA CYS A 164 -9.72 -17.27 -14.63
C CYS A 164 -9.29 -17.22 -13.15
N PHE A 165 -9.40 -16.08 -12.47
CA PHE A 165 -8.95 -15.93 -11.07
C PHE A 165 -10.07 -16.08 -10.02
N TYR A 166 -11.32 -16.29 -10.46
CA TYR A 166 -12.49 -16.34 -9.57
C TYR A 166 -12.46 -17.53 -8.61
N GLU A 167 -11.95 -18.68 -9.05
CA GLU A 167 -11.91 -19.91 -8.24
C GLU A 167 -10.89 -19.83 -7.09
N THR A 168 -9.86 -19.02 -7.25
CA THR A 168 -8.68 -19.04 -6.38
C THR A 168 -8.78 -18.08 -5.18
N ILE A 169 -9.54 -16.99 -5.31
CA ILE A 169 -9.61 -15.92 -4.29
C ILE A 169 -11.06 -15.69 -3.82
N GLY A 170 -12.06 -16.38 -4.40
CA GLY A 170 -13.46 -16.20 -4.03
C GLY A 170 -13.94 -14.76 -4.25
N SER A 171 -13.53 -14.14 -5.36
CA SER A 171 -13.49 -12.68 -5.50
C SER A 171 -14.10 -12.15 -6.80
N GLY A 172 -15.26 -11.53 -6.71
CA GLY A 172 -15.77 -10.63 -7.75
C GLY A 172 -15.08 -9.24 -7.74
N PRO A 173 -15.44 -8.32 -8.65
CA PRO A 173 -14.87 -6.97 -8.73
C PRO A 173 -14.98 -6.20 -7.42
N ALA A 174 -16.03 -6.49 -6.64
CA ALA A 174 -16.25 -5.95 -5.31
C ALA A 174 -15.11 -6.26 -4.34
N VAL A 175 -14.49 -7.44 -4.41
CA VAL A 175 -13.41 -7.84 -3.48
C VAL A 175 -12.12 -7.09 -3.78
N VAL A 176 -11.77 -6.89 -5.06
CA VAL A 176 -10.62 -6.05 -5.44
C VAL A 176 -10.85 -4.60 -5.02
N GLY A 177 -12.08 -4.09 -5.20
CA GLY A 177 -12.48 -2.75 -4.74
C GLY A 177 -12.34 -2.59 -3.22
N ILE A 178 -12.82 -3.57 -2.45
CA ILE A 178 -12.67 -3.62 -0.98
C ILE A 178 -11.19 -3.67 -0.58
N PHE A 179 -10.38 -4.50 -1.25
CA PHE A 179 -8.95 -4.58 -0.96
C PHE A 179 -8.25 -3.26 -1.21
N LEU A 180 -8.54 -2.60 -2.34
CA LEU A 180 -7.93 -1.34 -2.69
C LEU A 180 -8.36 -0.20 -1.74
N SER A 181 -9.63 -0.18 -1.32
CA SER A 181 -10.12 0.81 -0.37
C SER A 181 -9.50 0.61 1.02
N CYS A 182 -9.39 -0.64 1.49
CA CYS A 182 -8.69 -1.00 2.72
C CYS A 182 -7.19 -0.64 2.64
N TYR A 183 -6.56 -0.86 1.49
CA TYR A 183 -5.18 -0.44 1.25
C TYR A 183 -5.00 1.07 1.41
N PHE A 184 -5.80 1.88 0.71
CA PHE A 184 -5.70 3.34 0.81
C PHE A 184 -6.00 3.83 2.23
N PHE A 185 -6.93 3.20 2.93
CA PHE A 185 -7.19 3.49 4.34
C PHE A 185 -5.96 3.21 5.22
N LEU A 186 -5.37 2.02 5.16
CA LEU A 186 -4.17 1.68 5.93
C LEU A 186 -3.00 2.59 5.56
N GLN A 187 -2.75 2.79 4.27
CA GLN A 187 -1.71 3.68 3.75
C GLN A 187 -1.87 5.10 4.31
N SER A 188 -3.11 5.62 4.35
CA SER A 188 -3.39 6.96 4.87
C SER A 188 -3.06 7.10 6.36
N PHE A 189 -3.29 6.04 7.15
CA PHE A 189 -3.01 6.02 8.58
C PHE A 189 -1.50 6.05 8.85
N PHE A 190 -0.71 5.29 8.08
CA PHE A 190 0.75 5.33 8.15
C PHE A 190 1.31 6.67 7.65
N LEU A 191 0.69 7.28 6.64
CA LEU A 191 1.08 8.60 6.17
C LEU A 191 0.82 9.68 7.24
N LEU A 192 -0.35 9.69 7.86
CA LEU A 192 -0.67 10.54 9.01
C LEU A 192 0.30 10.30 10.16
N GLY A 193 0.58 9.04 10.43
CA GLY A 193 1.59 8.63 11.38
C GLY A 193 2.98 9.20 11.12
N SER A 194 3.39 9.27 9.85
CA SER A 194 4.68 9.86 9.45
C SER A 194 4.76 11.36 9.72
N THR A 195 3.64 12.09 9.69
CA THR A 195 3.61 13.53 10.00
C THR A 195 3.55 13.79 11.51
N VAL A 196 2.91 12.90 12.28
CA VAL A 196 2.82 13.00 13.74
C VAL A 196 4.15 12.67 14.43
N TRP A 197 4.84 11.62 13.97
CA TRP A 197 6.03 11.10 14.65
C TRP A 197 7.32 11.38 13.86
N PRO A 198 8.15 12.35 14.26
CA PRO A 198 9.38 12.71 13.54
C PRO A 198 10.52 11.70 13.75
N LYS A 199 10.37 10.67 14.59
CA LYS A 199 11.36 9.60 14.75
C LYS A 199 10.64 8.28 14.94
N ASN A 200 11.10 7.25 14.22
CA ASN A 200 10.57 5.89 14.23
C ASN A 200 9.05 5.83 13.97
N ALA A 201 8.59 6.59 12.97
CA ALA A 201 7.17 6.67 12.62
C ALA A 201 6.53 5.28 12.47
N LEU A 202 7.12 4.39 11.66
CA LEU A 202 6.61 3.02 11.43
C LEU A 202 6.22 2.28 12.71
N ILE A 203 7.17 2.19 13.65
CA ILE A 203 7.01 1.39 14.87
C ILE A 203 5.95 2.02 15.77
N LYS A 204 5.93 3.35 15.85
CA LYS A 204 5.01 4.06 16.74
C LYS A 204 3.59 4.08 16.20
N THR A 205 3.43 4.15 14.88
CA THR A 205 2.12 4.10 14.23
C THR A 205 1.54 2.70 14.26
N PHE A 206 2.39 1.69 14.09
CA PHE A 206 2.01 0.31 14.29
C PHE A 206 1.60 0.04 15.74
N ALA A 207 2.42 0.45 16.71
CA ALA A 207 2.10 0.30 18.14
C ALA A 207 0.80 1.03 18.52
N ALA A 208 0.62 2.27 18.08
CA ALA A 208 -0.61 3.02 18.30
C ALA A 208 -1.82 2.32 17.66
N GLY A 209 -1.69 1.83 16.43
CA GLY A 209 -2.74 1.08 15.74
C GLY A 209 -3.15 -0.17 16.50
N VAL A 210 -2.18 -0.95 17.00
CA VAL A 210 -2.43 -2.15 17.81
C VAL A 210 -3.14 -1.79 19.12
N CYS A 211 -2.68 -0.75 19.84
CA CYS A 211 -3.33 -0.31 21.07
C CYS A 211 -4.79 0.10 20.84
N ILE A 212 -5.06 0.87 19.78
CA ILE A 212 -6.42 1.29 19.41
C ILE A 212 -7.28 0.06 19.09
N PHE A 213 -6.78 -0.84 18.25
CA PHE A 213 -7.50 -2.04 17.85
C PHE A 213 -7.86 -2.94 19.04
N VAL A 214 -6.91 -3.20 19.94
CA VAL A 214 -7.13 -3.97 21.17
C VAL A 214 -8.17 -3.30 22.06
N SER A 215 -8.08 -1.98 22.25
CA SER A 215 -9.05 -1.24 23.06
C SER A 215 -10.47 -1.32 22.48
N TYR A 216 -10.59 -1.27 21.15
CA TYR A 216 -11.89 -1.35 20.48
C TYR A 216 -12.50 -2.75 20.61
N ILE A 217 -11.70 -3.82 20.45
CA ILE A 217 -12.17 -5.19 20.68
C ILE A 217 -12.62 -5.36 22.12
N LEU A 218 -11.85 -4.86 23.09
CA LEU A 218 -12.22 -4.96 24.50
C LEU A 218 -13.55 -4.25 24.78
N ILE A 219 -13.73 -3.02 24.28
CA ILE A 219 -14.99 -2.27 24.43
C ILE A 219 -16.14 -3.02 23.75
N ALA A 220 -15.94 -3.54 22.53
CA ALA A 220 -16.95 -4.29 21.81
C ALA A 220 -17.38 -5.55 22.58
N VAL A 221 -16.45 -6.31 23.13
CA VAL A 221 -16.75 -7.49 23.95
C VAL A 221 -17.46 -7.12 25.25
N LEU A 222 -17.06 -6.03 25.91
CA LEU A 222 -17.72 -5.55 27.13
C LEU A 222 -19.15 -5.07 26.85
N CYS A 223 -19.36 -4.29 25.78
CA CYS A 223 -20.69 -3.88 25.34
C CYS A 223 -21.55 -5.07 24.94
N LEU A 224 -20.99 -6.04 24.22
CA LEU A 224 -21.69 -7.25 23.82
C LEU A 224 -22.15 -8.04 25.04
N LYS A 225 -21.27 -8.24 26.04
CA LYS A 225 -21.62 -8.90 27.31
C LYS A 225 -22.63 -8.11 28.15
N ALA A 226 -22.66 -6.78 28.06
CA ALA A 226 -23.60 -5.95 28.79
C ALA A 226 -25.00 -5.93 28.15
N ILE A 227 -25.08 -6.07 26.83
CA ILE A 227 -26.33 -5.96 26.06
C ILE A 227 -26.98 -7.33 25.82
N LEU A 228 -26.20 -8.40 25.64
CA LEU A 228 -26.72 -9.71 25.26
C LEU A 228 -26.78 -10.68 26.45
N PRO A 229 -27.94 -11.31 26.73
CA PRO A 229 -28.01 -12.41 27.69
C PRO A 229 -27.16 -13.60 27.21
N ASN A 230 -26.60 -14.38 28.15
CA ASN A 230 -25.60 -15.43 27.94
C ASN A 230 -25.89 -16.51 26.86
N ASN A 231 -27.09 -16.53 26.25
CA ASN A 231 -27.56 -17.54 25.31
C ASN A 231 -27.89 -17.02 23.90
N PHE A 232 -27.38 -15.85 23.51
CA PHE A 232 -27.55 -15.37 22.13
C PHE A 232 -26.58 -16.08 21.18
N PHE A 233 -27.03 -17.18 20.59
CA PHE A 233 -26.41 -17.72 19.38
C PHE A 233 -26.75 -16.77 18.23
N MET A 234 -25.72 -16.13 17.66
CA MET A 234 -25.85 -15.37 16.43
C MET A 234 -26.27 -16.33 15.31
N THR A 235 -27.57 -16.45 15.06
CA THR A 235 -28.08 -16.93 13.78
C THR A 235 -27.49 -16.03 12.71
N GLU A 236 -26.87 -16.64 11.70
CA GLU A 236 -26.10 -15.96 10.65
C GLU A 236 -26.79 -14.67 10.22
N PRO A 237 -26.16 -13.50 10.41
CA PRO A 237 -26.81 -12.26 10.03
C PRO A 237 -26.93 -12.26 8.51
N TYR A 238 -28.17 -12.19 8.01
CA TYR A 238 -28.49 -12.02 6.59
C TYR A 238 -28.04 -10.62 6.15
N ILE A 239 -26.73 -10.44 6.08
CA ILE A 239 -26.09 -9.24 5.56
C ILE A 239 -25.88 -9.50 4.08
N ASP A 240 -26.59 -8.72 3.27
CA ASP A 240 -26.37 -8.71 1.84
C ASP A 240 -24.88 -8.38 1.55
N ARG A 241 -24.19 -9.33 0.90
CA ARG A 241 -22.74 -9.31 0.71
C ARG A 241 -22.31 -8.17 -0.22
N GLU A 242 -23.19 -7.77 -1.14
CA GLU A 242 -22.93 -6.66 -2.06
C GLU A 242 -23.13 -5.30 -1.37
N ALA A 243 -24.24 -5.12 -0.65
CA ALA A 243 -24.50 -3.91 0.11
C ALA A 243 -23.43 -3.65 1.18
N SER A 244 -23.03 -4.70 1.92
CA SER A 244 -21.97 -4.60 2.94
C SER A 244 -20.61 -4.26 2.35
N GLY A 245 -20.26 -4.83 1.19
CA GLY A 245 -19.05 -4.48 0.45
C GLY A 245 -19.02 -3.00 0.02
N GLY A 246 -20.15 -2.50 -0.52
CA GLY A 246 -20.29 -1.09 -0.90
C GLY A 246 -20.13 -0.12 0.28
N TRP A 247 -20.78 -0.41 1.40
CA TRP A 247 -20.63 0.39 2.63
C TRP A 247 -19.20 0.38 3.16
N LEU A 248 -18.52 -0.78 3.12
CA LEU A 248 -17.13 -0.90 3.56
C LEU A 248 -16.20 -0.04 2.69
N ILE A 249 -16.36 -0.07 1.36
CA ILE A 249 -15.59 0.77 0.43
C ILE A 249 -15.83 2.24 0.73
N PHE A 250 -17.09 2.65 0.92
CA PHE A 250 -17.44 4.03 1.23
C PHE A 250 -16.79 4.51 2.53
N ILE A 251 -16.94 3.75 3.62
CA ILE A 251 -16.41 4.08 4.95
C ILE A 251 -14.87 4.17 4.90
N THR A 252 -14.21 3.15 4.34
CA THR A 252 -12.74 3.11 4.26
C THR A 252 -12.18 4.25 3.41
N SER A 253 -12.83 4.57 2.28
CA SER A 253 -12.43 5.69 1.42
C SER A 253 -12.63 7.05 2.09
N PHE A 254 -13.75 7.24 2.80
CA PHE A 254 -14.00 8.46 3.58
C PHE A 254 -12.92 8.68 4.65
N PHE A 255 -12.60 7.65 5.43
CA PHE A 255 -11.55 7.73 6.43
C PHE A 255 -10.16 7.93 5.81
N ALA A 256 -9.89 7.35 4.64
CA ALA A 256 -8.64 7.58 3.92
C ALA A 256 -8.47 9.07 3.57
N LEU A 257 -9.50 9.70 3.02
CA LEU A 257 -9.51 11.13 2.72
C LEU A 257 -9.36 11.97 3.99
N PHE A 258 -10.10 11.63 5.05
CA PHE A 258 -10.00 12.31 6.34
C PHE A 258 -8.58 12.27 6.91
N ASN A 259 -7.93 11.10 6.89
CA ASN A 259 -6.56 10.94 7.37
C ASN A 259 -5.55 11.75 6.55
N TRP A 260 -5.69 11.81 5.23
CA TRP A 260 -4.83 12.65 4.39
C TRP A 260 -5.00 14.14 4.68
N VAL A 261 -6.24 14.59 4.91
CA VAL A 261 -6.54 15.97 5.30
C VAL A 261 -5.93 16.31 6.66
N LEU A 262 -6.08 15.43 7.66
CA LEU A 262 -5.44 15.59 8.96
C LEU A 262 -3.91 15.62 8.85
N ALA A 263 -3.33 14.77 7.99
CA ALA A 263 -1.91 14.72 7.77
C ALA A 263 -1.39 16.06 7.20
N TYR A 264 -2.15 16.69 6.30
CA TYR A 264 -1.86 18.02 5.78
C TYR A 264 -1.92 19.11 6.86
N PHE A 265 -2.98 19.17 7.67
CA PHE A 265 -3.08 20.16 8.74
C PHE A 265 -1.95 20.00 9.75
N ARG A 266 -1.60 18.77 10.11
CA ARG A 266 -0.49 18.49 11.02
C ARG A 266 0.86 18.88 10.41
N PHE A 267 1.04 18.63 9.11
CA PHE A 267 2.23 19.08 8.38
C PHE A 267 2.36 20.60 8.41
N LYS A 268 1.26 21.33 8.22
CA LYS A 268 1.21 22.80 8.29
C LYS A 268 1.58 23.33 9.69
N GLU A 269 1.08 22.71 10.75
CA GLU A 269 1.42 23.10 12.14
C GLU A 269 2.91 22.95 12.46
N SER A 270 3.58 21.97 11.84
CA SER A 270 5.01 21.70 12.09
C SER A 270 5.94 22.86 11.69
N GLU A 271 5.46 23.80 10.86
CA GLU A 271 6.16 25.02 10.48
C GLU A 271 6.04 26.13 11.54
N ILE A 272 4.95 26.17 12.30
CA ILE A 272 4.62 27.29 13.21
C ILE A 272 5.41 27.20 14.53
N ILE A 273 5.81 26.00 14.95
CA ILE A 273 6.35 25.72 16.29
C ILE A 273 7.81 26.23 16.50
N ASN A 274 8.53 26.73 15.48
CA ASN A 274 9.91 27.25 15.67
C ASN A 274 10.07 28.76 15.45
N ARG A 275 9.03 29.58 15.65
CA ARG A 275 9.12 31.05 15.53
C ARG A 275 9.13 31.83 16.85
N TRP A 276 9.25 31.15 17.99
CA TRP A 276 9.39 31.78 19.30
C TRP A 276 10.69 31.33 19.96
#